data_AF-A0A6L7TRN2-F1
#
_entry.id   AF-A0A6L7TRN2-F1
#
_cell.length_a   1.000
_cell.length_b   1.000
_cell.length_c   1.000
_cell.angle_alpha   90.00
_cell.angle_beta   90.00
_cell.angle_gamma   90.00
#
_symmetry.space_group_name_H-M   'P 1'
#
loop_
_entity.id
_entity.type
_entity.pdbx_description
1 polymer ?
#
loop_
_entity_poly.entity_id
_entity_poly.type
_entity_poly.pdbx_seq_one_letter_code
_entity_poly.pdbx_strand_id
1 'polypeptide(L)'
;MPSATRVLAFLLVFTALFLFALILAMAIEFSDEKWIERFVRIGEGLGRLTLVAIAIAFILVEGVPMLAEWARKQWQKEEREKGRVEGRAEGHTEGRTLEREAWQNWYRELEAWERRKAAAEREGETFDEPRPAPPGED
;
A
#
# COMPACT_ATOMS: atom_id res chain seq x y z
N MET A 1 13.25 -2.79 -12.23
CA MET A 1 12.95 -3.33 -13.57
C MET A 1 14.21 -4.01 -14.09
N PRO A 2 14.21 -5.32 -14.37
CA PRO A 2 15.26 -5.85 -15.23
C PRO A 2 15.14 -5.09 -16.55
N SER A 3 16.19 -4.36 -16.94
CA SER A 3 16.16 -3.59 -18.18
C SER A 3 15.82 -4.55 -19.32
N ALA A 4 15.05 -4.10 -20.32
CA ALA A 4 14.72 -4.91 -21.49
C ALA A 4 15.96 -5.62 -22.08
N THR A 5 17.14 -5.01 -21.92
CA THR A 5 18.46 -5.55 -22.20
C THR A 5 18.78 -6.89 -21.51
N ARG A 6 18.40 -7.09 -20.24
CA ARG A 6 18.65 -8.34 -19.51
C ARG A 6 17.75 -9.48 -19.99
N VAL A 7 16.49 -9.17 -20.32
CA VAL A 7 15.56 -10.14 -20.91
C VAL A 7 16.02 -10.53 -22.31
N LEU A 8 16.43 -9.54 -23.12
CA LEU A 8 16.96 -9.77 -24.46
C LEU A 8 18.26 -10.61 -24.42
N ALA A 9 19.17 -10.30 -23.50
CA ALA A 9 20.41 -11.06 -23.31
C ALA A 9 20.13 -12.50 -22.87
N PHE A 10 19.19 -12.70 -21.95
CA PHE A 10 18.77 -14.05 -21.53
C PHE A 10 18.17 -14.84 -22.69
N LEU A 11 17.29 -14.24 -23.49
CA LEU A 11 16.69 -14.87 -24.67
C LEU A 11 17.75 -15.20 -25.72
N LEU A 12 18.72 -14.31 -25.96
CA LEU A 12 19.82 -14.55 -26.89
C LEU A 12 20.72 -15.71 -26.43
N VAL A 13 21.10 -15.73 -25.16
CA VAL A 13 21.92 -16.82 -24.59
C VAL A 13 21.17 -18.14 -24.65
N PHE A 14 19.88 -18.15 -24.28
CA PHE A 14 19.05 -19.35 -24.35
C PHE A 14 18.91 -19.86 -25.79
N THR A 15 18.66 -18.96 -26.74
CA THR A 15 18.55 -19.30 -28.16
C THR A 15 19.88 -19.85 -28.69
N ALA A 16 21.01 -19.25 -28.30
CA ALA A 16 22.34 -19.73 -28.69
C ALA A 16 22.65 -21.12 -28.14
N LEU A 17 22.31 -21.39 -26.87
CA LEU A 17 22.47 -22.71 -26.25
C LEU A 17 21.57 -23.76 -26.91
N PHE A 18 20.34 -23.37 -27.26
CA PHE A 18 19.40 -24.24 -27.96
C PHE A 18 19.90 -24.62 -29.36
N LEU A 19 20.36 -23.63 -30.14
CA LEU A 19 20.96 -23.87 -31.45
C LEU A 19 22.22 -24.73 -31.35
N PHE A 20 23.06 -24.49 -30.33
CA PHE A 20 24.25 -25.30 -30.09
C PHE A 20 23.90 -26.76 -29.75
N ALA A 21 22.89 -26.99 -28.91
CA ALA A 21 22.40 -28.33 -28.60
C ALA A 21 21.81 -29.04 -29.83
N LEU A 22 21.09 -28.31 -30.69
CA LEU A 22 20.57 -28.80 -31.97
C LEU A 22 21.70 -29.22 -32.92
N ILE A 23 22.74 -28.38 -33.03
CA ILE A 23 23.92 -28.67 -33.86
C ILE A 23 24.68 -29.89 -33.32
N LEU A 24 24.84 -29.99 -32.00
CA LEU A 24 25.45 -31.17 -31.35
C LEU A 24 24.62 -32.44 -31.59
N ALA A 25 23.30 -32.37 -31.45
CA ALA A 25 22.41 -33.49 -31.71
C ALA A 25 22.52 -33.94 -33.18
N MET A 26 22.49 -33.01 -34.13
CA MET A 26 22.74 -33.33 -35.55
C MET A 26 24.13 -33.94 -35.77
N ALA A 27 25.18 -33.38 -35.15
CA ALA A 27 26.54 -33.86 -35.34
C ALA A 27 26.78 -35.27 -34.78
N ILE A 28 26.08 -35.65 -33.70
CA ILE A 28 26.16 -36.98 -33.08
C ILE A 28 25.33 -38.01 -33.87
N GLU A 29 24.20 -37.61 -34.45
CA GLU A 29 23.23 -38.53 -35.05
C GLU A 29 23.45 -38.83 -36.55
N PHE A 30 24.31 -38.09 -37.26
CA PHE A 30 24.58 -38.31 -38.69
C PHE A 30 25.31 -39.63 -39.05
N SER A 31 25.53 -40.55 -38.09
CA SER A 31 26.19 -41.85 -38.33
C SER A 31 25.28 -43.08 -38.40
N ASP A 32 23.96 -42.93 -38.24
CA ASP A 32 23.04 -44.06 -38.03
C ASP A 32 21.73 -43.91 -38.85
N GLU A 33 21.24 -44.96 -39.52
CA GLU A 33 20.02 -44.92 -40.37
C GLU A 33 18.73 -44.54 -39.60
N LYS A 34 18.77 -44.61 -38.27
CA LYS A 34 17.66 -44.28 -37.36
C LYS A 34 17.69 -42.84 -36.82
N TRP A 35 18.56 -41.99 -37.34
CA TRP A 35 18.76 -40.63 -36.84
C TRP A 35 17.49 -39.79 -36.86
N ILE A 36 16.65 -39.91 -37.88
CA ILE A 36 15.39 -39.15 -38.02
C ILE A 36 14.44 -39.45 -36.84
N GLU A 37 14.34 -40.72 -36.43
CA GLU A 37 13.41 -41.14 -35.37
C GLU A 37 13.84 -40.64 -33.97
N ARG A 38 15.15 -40.59 -33.74
CA ARG A 38 15.72 -40.03 -32.50
C ARG A 38 15.63 -38.50 -32.48
N PHE A 39 15.89 -37.85 -33.62
CA PHE A 39 15.77 -36.41 -33.78
C PHE A 39 14.35 -35.91 -33.49
N VAL A 40 13.33 -36.60 -34.02
CA VAL A 40 11.92 -36.27 -33.74
C VAL A 40 11.60 -36.42 -32.24
N ARG A 41 12.07 -37.49 -31.60
CA ARG A 41 11.84 -37.73 -30.17
C ARG A 41 12.53 -36.69 -29.27
N ILE A 42 13.75 -36.28 -29.61
CA ILE A 42 14.50 -35.24 -28.90
C ILE A 42 13.86 -33.86 -29.15
N GLY A 43 13.47 -33.58 -30.39
CA GLY A 43 12.79 -32.35 -30.79
C GLY A 43 11.45 -32.15 -30.09
N GLU A 44 10.67 -33.23 -29.89
CA GLU A 44 9.41 -33.18 -29.15
C GLU A 44 9.64 -32.86 -27.66
N GLY A 45 10.63 -33.49 -27.04
CA GLY A 45 11.00 -33.22 -25.64
C GLY A 45 11.50 -31.79 -25.44
N LEU A 46 12.38 -31.33 -26.34
CA LEU A 46 12.90 -29.96 -26.34
C LEU A 46 11.80 -28.92 -26.59
N GLY A 47 10.91 -29.16 -27.55
CA GLY A 47 9.79 -28.25 -27.84
C GLY A 47 8.86 -28.04 -26.65
N ARG A 48 8.56 -29.11 -25.90
CA ARG A 48 7.77 -29.01 -24.65
C ARG A 48 8.49 -28.20 -23.58
N LEU A 49 9.80 -28.40 -23.40
CA LEU A 49 10.60 -27.63 -22.46
C LEU A 49 10.69 -26.15 -22.86
N THR A 50 10.80 -25.85 -24.16
CA THR A 50 10.79 -24.47 -24.66
C THR A 50 9.46 -23.79 -24.38
N LEU A 51 8.31 -24.47 -24.58
CA LEU A 51 6.99 -23.92 -24.25
C LEU A 51 6.87 -23.60 -22.75
N VAL A 52 7.33 -24.50 -21.89
CA VAL A 52 7.35 -24.27 -20.43
C VAL A 52 8.26 -23.09 -20.09
N ALA A 53 9.44 -23.00 -20.70
CA ALA A 53 10.36 -21.88 -20.50
C ALA A 53 9.76 -20.53 -20.92
N ILE A 54 9.04 -20.49 -22.06
CA ILE A 54 8.33 -19.29 -22.52
C ILE A 54 7.22 -18.90 -21.53
N ALA A 55 6.42 -19.86 -21.07
CA ALA A 55 5.37 -19.60 -20.10
C ALA A 55 5.92 -19.06 -18.78
N ILE A 56 7.01 -19.63 -18.28
CA ILE A 56 7.71 -19.15 -17.08
C ILE A 56 8.26 -17.74 -17.32
N ALA A 57 8.89 -17.48 -18.47
CA ALA A 57 9.40 -16.15 -18.79
C ALA A 57 8.28 -15.10 -18.84
N PHE A 58 7.13 -15.44 -19.42
CA PHE A 58 5.95 -14.57 -19.44
C PHE A 58 5.43 -14.27 -18.03
N ILE A 59 5.31 -15.29 -17.17
CA ILE A 59 4.93 -15.12 -15.77
C ILE A 59 5.92 -14.22 -15.02
N LEU A 60 7.23 -14.39 -15.25
CA LEU A 60 8.25 -13.59 -14.58
C LEU A 60 8.28 -12.13 -15.07
N VAL A 61 8.02 -11.90 -16.35
CA VAL A 61 8.06 -10.56 -16.96
C VAL A 61 6.76 -9.78 -16.71
N GLU A 62 5.60 -10.43 -16.82
CA GLU A 62 4.31 -9.74 -16.70
C GLU A 62 3.58 -10.09 -15.40
N GLY A 63 3.55 -11.37 -15.03
CA GLY A 63 2.79 -11.86 -13.87
C GLY A 63 3.35 -11.36 -12.53
N VAL A 64 4.67 -11.45 -12.32
CA VAL A 64 5.30 -11.05 -11.06
C VAL A 64 5.21 -9.54 -10.81
N PRO A 65 5.50 -8.65 -11.78
CA PRO A 65 5.32 -7.22 -11.57
C PRO A 65 3.87 -6.83 -11.31
N MET A 66 2.92 -7.45 -12.02
CA MET A 66 1.48 -7.21 -11.82
C MET A 66 1.05 -7.57 -10.38
N LEU A 67 1.48 -8.72 -9.87
CA LEU A 67 1.21 -9.13 -8.49
C LEU A 67 1.89 -8.22 -7.47
N ALA A 68 3.14 -7.80 -7.74
CA ALA A 68 3.85 -6.88 -6.85
C ALA A 68 3.19 -5.50 -6.79
N GLU A 69 2.70 -4.97 -7.92
CA GLU A 69 1.94 -3.71 -7.95
C GLU A 69 0.60 -3.82 -7.24
N TRP A 70 -0.11 -4.94 -7.43
CA TRP A 70 -1.35 -5.20 -6.72
C TRP A 70 -1.14 -5.25 -5.21
N ALA A 71 -0.12 -5.97 -4.75
CA ALA A 71 0.23 -6.05 -3.32
C ALA A 71 0.58 -4.67 -2.73
N ARG A 72 1.38 -3.86 -3.45
CA ARG A 72 1.69 -2.49 -3.01
C ARG A 72 0.45 -1.61 -2.91
N LYS A 73 -0.49 -1.72 -3.87
CA LYS A 73 -1.75 -0.96 -3.83
C LYS A 73 -2.62 -1.35 -2.64
N GLN A 74 -2.67 -2.64 -2.28
CA GLN A 74 -3.40 -3.09 -1.10
C GLN A 74 -2.78 -2.54 0.18
N TRP A 75 -1.46 -2.64 0.34
CA TRP A 75 -0.77 -2.09 1.51
C TRP A 75 -1.01 -0.58 1.64
N GLN A 76 -0.81 0.19 0.57
CA GLN A 76 -1.05 1.64 0.59
C GLN A 76 -2.51 2.00 0.93
N LYS A 77 -3.47 1.17 0.53
CA LYS A 77 -4.87 1.37 0.86
C LYS A 77 -5.11 1.14 2.36
N GLU A 78 -4.53 0.09 2.91
CA GLU A 78 -4.63 -0.26 4.32
C GLU A 78 -3.97 0.80 5.23
N GLU A 79 -2.81 1.33 4.85
CA GLU A 79 -2.16 2.43 5.57
C GLU A 79 -2.99 3.72 5.55
N ARG A 80 -3.58 4.07 4.41
CA ARG A 80 -4.46 5.25 4.30
C ARG A 80 -5.72 5.09 5.15
N GLU A 81 -6.24 3.87 5.25
CA GLU A 81 -7.42 3.57 6.05
C GLU A 81 -7.09 3.66 7.54
N LYS A 82 -5.95 3.10 7.96
CA LYS A 82 -5.43 3.23 9.33
C LYS A 82 -5.22 4.70 9.73
N GLY A 83 -4.50 5.47 8.91
CA GLY A 83 -4.25 6.89 9.21
C GLY A 83 -5.53 7.73 9.26
N ARG A 84 -6.56 7.37 8.51
CA ARG A 84 -7.88 8.04 8.57
C ARG A 84 -8.64 7.73 9.86
N VAL A 85 -8.52 6.51 10.36
CA VAL A 85 -9.16 6.09 11.61
C VAL A 85 -8.45 6.74 12.80
N GLU A 86 -7.12 6.72 12.81
CA GLU A 86 -6.31 7.36 13.86
C GLU A 86 -6.54 8.87 13.89
N GLY A 87 -6.47 9.56 12.74
CA GLY A 87 -6.71 11.00 12.69
C GLY A 87 -8.13 11.42 13.07
N ARG A 88 -9.15 10.59 12.81
CA ARG A 88 -10.52 10.84 13.31
C ARG A 88 -10.63 10.61 14.81
N ALA A 89 -9.97 9.58 15.33
CA ALA A 89 -10.00 9.27 16.75
C ALA A 89 -9.32 10.39 17.55
N GLU A 90 -8.10 10.77 17.16
CA GLU A 90 -7.33 11.85 17.79
C GLU A 90 -8.09 13.18 17.77
N GLY A 91 -8.62 13.58 16.60
CA GLY A 91 -9.40 14.81 16.48
C GLY A 91 -10.69 14.81 17.32
N HIS A 92 -11.35 13.66 17.48
CA HIS A 92 -12.52 13.55 18.37
C HIS A 92 -12.15 13.65 19.85
N THR A 93 -11.02 13.07 20.25
CA THR A 93 -10.54 13.16 21.64
C THR A 93 -10.08 14.58 21.97
N GLU A 94 -9.25 15.21 21.15
CA GLU A 94 -8.81 16.58 21.39
C GLU A 94 -9.99 17.56 21.43
N GLY A 95 -10.91 17.45 20.46
CA GLY A 95 -12.12 18.28 20.42
C GLY A 95 -12.97 18.16 21.69
N ARG A 96 -13.23 16.93 22.18
CA ARG A 96 -13.98 16.73 23.44
C ARG A 96 -13.24 17.23 24.68
N THR A 97 -11.92 17.20 24.67
CA THR A 97 -11.12 17.61 25.83
C THR A 97 -11.11 19.13 25.93
N LEU A 98 -10.89 19.81 24.81
CA LEU A 98 -11.00 21.28 24.71
C LEU A 98 -12.41 21.78 25.03
N GLU A 99 -13.45 21.10 24.53
CA GLU A 99 -14.84 21.44 24.84
C GLU A 99 -15.13 21.29 26.35
N ARG A 100 -14.67 20.21 26.98
CA ARG A 100 -14.83 20.02 28.44
C ARG A 100 -14.09 21.08 29.25
N GLU A 101 -12.87 21.44 28.86
CA GLU A 101 -12.09 22.48 29.54
C GLU A 101 -12.76 23.86 29.41
N ALA A 102 -13.29 24.20 28.24
CA ALA A 102 -14.04 25.42 28.02
C ALA A 102 -15.29 25.50 28.91
N TRP A 103 -16.07 24.42 28.99
CA TRP A 103 -17.23 24.35 29.89
C TRP A 103 -16.85 24.44 31.37
N GLN A 104 -15.76 23.78 31.79
CA GLN A 104 -15.28 23.87 33.18
C GLN A 104 -14.78 25.28 33.54
N ASN A 105 -14.17 26.00 32.61
CA ASN A 105 -13.77 27.38 32.81
C ASN A 105 -15.00 28.29 32.93
N TRP A 106 -15.98 28.11 32.04
CA TRP A 106 -17.23 28.88 32.10
C TRP A 106 -17.98 28.67 33.43
N TYR A 107 -18.09 27.43 33.92
CA TYR A 107 -18.71 27.16 35.22
C TYR A 107 -18.00 27.87 36.38
N ARG A 108 -16.67 27.92 36.36
CA ARG A 108 -15.87 28.62 37.37
C ARG A 108 -16.07 30.14 37.32
N GLU A 109 -16.15 30.71 36.12
CA GLU A 109 -16.43 32.13 35.92
C GLU A 109 -17.85 32.49 36.37
N LEU A 110 -18.83 31.64 36.06
CA LEU A 110 -20.22 31.82 36.46
C LEU A 110 -20.37 31.81 38.00
N GLU A 111 -19.73 30.86 38.68
CA GLU A 111 -19.77 30.79 40.15
C GLU A 111 -19.07 32.01 40.80
N ALA A 112 -18.00 32.52 40.18
CA ALA A 112 -17.35 33.73 40.64
C ALA A 112 -18.24 34.96 40.46
N TRP A 113 -18.95 35.06 39.33
CA TRP A 113 -19.91 36.10 39.04
C TRP A 113 -21.09 36.08 40.03
N GLU A 114 -21.66 34.90 40.30
CA GLU A 114 -22.75 34.75 41.27
C GLU A 114 -22.34 35.17 42.68
N ARG A 115 -21.09 34.89 43.08
CA ARG A 115 -20.54 35.37 44.36
C ARG A 115 -20.41 36.88 44.41
N ARG A 116 -19.97 37.54 43.32
CA ARG A 116 -19.89 39.01 43.23
C ARG A 116 -21.27 39.65 43.29
N LYS A 117 -22.23 39.10 42.55
CA LYS A 117 -23.63 39.53 42.58
C LYS A 117 -24.23 39.44 43.99
N ALA A 118 -24.07 38.30 44.65
CA ALA A 118 -24.59 38.09 46.00
C ALA A 118 -23.89 38.94 47.08
N ALA A 119 -22.69 39.47 46.80
CA ALA A 119 -22.02 40.44 47.67
C ALA A 119 -22.61 41.85 47.48
N ALA A 120 -22.75 42.29 46.22
CA ALA A 120 -23.38 43.58 45.90
C ALA A 120 -24.83 43.66 46.41
N GLU A 121 -25.62 42.60 46.26
CA GLU A 121 -26.99 42.53 46.80
C GLU A 121 -27.02 42.64 48.34
N ARG A 122 -26.01 42.12 49.05
CA ARG A 122 -25.91 42.22 50.52
C ARG A 122 -25.51 43.61 50.98
N GLU A 123 -24.72 44.31 50.20
CA GLU A 123 -24.26 45.67 50.49
C GLU A 123 -25.26 46.74 50.02
N GLY A 124 -26.31 46.33 49.29
CA GLY A 124 -27.34 47.22 48.75
C GLY A 124 -26.88 48.00 47.52
N GLU A 125 -25.81 47.57 46.86
CA GLU A 125 -25.27 48.17 45.65
C GLU A 125 -25.90 47.54 44.39
N THR A 126 -26.06 48.34 43.33
CA THR A 126 -26.49 47.85 42.02
C THR A 126 -25.36 47.07 41.34
N PHE A 127 -25.67 45.85 40.89
CA PHE A 127 -24.72 44.96 40.23
C PHE A 127 -24.92 44.97 38.71
N ASP A 128 -24.05 45.70 38.00
CA ASP A 128 -24.15 45.94 36.55
C ASP A 128 -23.25 45.04 35.69
N GLU A 129 -22.56 44.06 36.29
CA GLU A 129 -21.64 43.19 35.55
C GLU A 129 -22.43 42.17 34.69
N PRO A 130 -22.16 42.08 33.38
CA PRO A 130 -22.86 41.15 32.50
C PRO A 130 -22.50 39.70 32.84
N ARG A 131 -23.46 38.78 32.66
CA ARG A 131 -23.24 37.36 32.91
C ARG A 131 -22.24 36.79 31.90
N PRO A 132 -21.28 35.93 32.31
CA PRO A 132 -20.37 35.26 31.38
C PRO A 132 -21.16 34.40 30.38
N ALA A 133 -20.84 34.55 29.09
CA ALA A 133 -21.48 33.83 27.99
C ALA A 133 -21.00 32.38 27.94
N PRO A 134 -21.90 31.40 27.66
CA PRO A 134 -21.52 30.01 27.55
C PRO A 134 -20.59 29.76 26.34
N PRO A 135 -19.72 28.73 26.39
CA PRO A 135 -18.85 28.41 25.27
C PRO A 135 -19.67 28.07 24.03
N GLY A 136 -19.43 28.77 22.92
CA GLY A 136 -20.09 28.50 21.63
C GLY A 136 -21.28 29.40 21.30
N GLU A 137 -21.59 30.41 22.12
CA GLU A 137 -22.49 31.53 21.78
C GLU A 137 -21.65 32.77 21.43
N ASP A 138 -21.14 32.82 20.19
CA ASP A 138 -20.55 34.02 19.56
C ASP A 138 -21.47 34.54 18.43
#